data_AF-A0A3P7KE70-F1
#
_entry.id   AF-A0A3P7KE70-F1
#
_cell.length_a   1.000
_cell.length_b   1.000
_cell.length_c   1.000
_cell.angle_alpha   90.00
_cell.angle_beta   90.00
_cell.angle_gamma   90.00
#
_symmetry.space_group_name_H-M   'P 1'
#
loop_
_entity.id
_entity.type
_entity.pdbx_description
1 polymer ?
#
loop_
_entity_poly.entity_id
_entity_poly.type
_entity_poly.pdbx_seq_one_letter_code
_entity_poly.pdbx_strand_id
1 'polypeptide(L)'
;MSDRGVERNDRVLKYIFRIPRYVTLPEHEASYRLTLSDDPEFMAVSEIEGDCENLAERIIENRFVLNGLNSELQEASDVIEVLSTLVTKLEGENGIETHSTEFSSSG
;
A
#
# COMPACT_ATOMS: atom_id res chain seq x y z
N MET A 1 -65.79 -11.53 16.61
CA MET A 1 -65.42 -12.35 15.43
C MET A 1 -64.27 -11.67 14.67
N SER A 2 -63.06 -11.56 15.25
CA SER A 2 -61.95 -10.84 14.58
C SER A 2 -60.58 -11.53 14.66
N ASP A 3 -60.53 -12.77 15.15
CA ASP A 3 -59.27 -13.47 15.44
C ASP A 3 -58.76 -14.31 14.26
N ARG A 4 -59.70 -14.94 13.53
CA ARG A 4 -59.38 -15.79 12.36
C ARG A 4 -58.80 -15.04 11.17
N GLY A 5 -59.01 -13.72 11.08
CA GLY A 5 -58.46 -12.88 10.01
C GLY A 5 -56.98 -12.57 10.21
N VAL A 6 -56.57 -12.33 11.46
CA VAL A 6 -55.18 -12.04 11.85
C VAL A 6 -54.32 -13.29 11.67
N GLU A 7 -54.78 -14.45 12.17
CA GLU A 7 -54.05 -15.71 12.00
C GLU A 7 -53.88 -16.15 10.54
N ARG A 8 -54.87 -15.83 9.68
CA ARG A 8 -54.80 -16.17 8.25
C ARG A 8 -53.76 -15.30 7.54
N ASN A 9 -53.72 -14.02 7.85
CA ASN A 9 -52.74 -13.10 7.30
C ASN A 9 -51.33 -13.48 7.75
N ASP A 10 -51.13 -13.83 9.02
CA ASP A 10 -49.83 -14.29 9.54
C ASP A 10 -49.35 -15.58 8.85
N ARG A 11 -50.25 -16.54 8.61
CA ARG A 11 -49.92 -17.76 7.86
C ARG A 11 -49.52 -17.45 6.43
N VAL A 12 -50.22 -16.53 5.76
CA VAL A 12 -49.93 -16.14 4.37
C VAL A 12 -48.58 -15.42 4.28
N LEU A 13 -48.29 -14.49 5.18
CA LEU A 13 -47.00 -13.78 5.23
C LEU A 13 -45.84 -14.75 5.43
N LYS A 14 -46.03 -15.80 6.24
CA LYS A 14 -45.05 -16.88 6.43
C LYS A 14 -44.80 -17.71 5.17
N TYR A 15 -45.68 -17.71 4.18
CA TYR A 15 -45.42 -18.38 2.89
C TYR A 15 -44.85 -17.43 1.84
N ILE A 16 -45.27 -16.17 1.84
CA ILE A 16 -44.80 -15.16 0.88
C ILE A 16 -43.37 -14.73 1.18
N PHE A 17 -43.04 -14.47 2.45
CA PHE A 17 -41.71 -13.99 2.86
C PHE A 17 -40.74 -15.11 3.24
N ARG A 18 -41.12 -16.37 3.05
CA ARG A 18 -40.26 -17.49 3.40
C ARG A 18 -39.35 -17.86 2.26
N ILE A 19 -38.05 -17.76 2.53
CA ILE A 19 -37.02 -18.38 1.70
C ILE A 19 -37.00 -19.88 2.04
N PRO A 20 -37.14 -20.77 1.05
CA PRO A 20 -37.03 -22.20 1.28
C PRO A 20 -35.63 -22.59 1.79
N ARG A 21 -35.55 -23.58 2.70
CA ARG A 21 -34.29 -23.96 3.36
C ARG A 21 -33.20 -24.49 2.41
N TYR A 22 -33.60 -24.96 1.23
CA TYR A 22 -32.72 -25.51 0.19
C TYR A 22 -32.41 -24.49 -0.92
N VAL A 23 -32.79 -23.22 -0.72
CA VAL A 23 -32.49 -22.14 -1.65
C VAL A 23 -31.50 -21.19 -0.98
N THR A 24 -30.33 -21.04 -1.59
CA THR A 24 -29.38 -19.99 -1.26
C THR A 24 -29.75 -18.75 -2.07
N LEU A 25 -29.84 -17.60 -1.41
CA LEU A 25 -30.04 -16.33 -2.11
C LEU A 25 -28.78 -15.97 -2.92
N PRO A 26 -28.90 -15.30 -4.07
CA PRO A 26 -27.75 -14.94 -4.90
C PRO A 26 -26.63 -14.19 -4.14
N GLU A 27 -26.99 -13.30 -3.23
CA GLU A 27 -26.03 -12.53 -2.40
C GLU A 27 -25.19 -13.39 -1.43
N HIS A 28 -25.61 -14.63 -1.18
CA HIS A 28 -24.92 -15.57 -0.29
C HIS A 28 -24.25 -16.73 -1.03
N GLU A 29 -24.33 -16.77 -2.35
CA GLU A 29 -23.77 -17.87 -3.15
C GLU A 29 -22.26 -18.02 -2.92
N ALA A 30 -21.52 -16.91 -2.87
CA ALA A 30 -20.08 -16.92 -2.60
C ALA A 30 -19.76 -17.50 -1.22
N SER A 31 -20.43 -17.03 -0.16
CA SER A 31 -20.25 -17.54 1.20
C SER A 31 -20.59 -19.03 1.29
N TYR A 32 -21.67 -19.45 0.64
CA TYR A 32 -22.07 -20.87 0.59
C TYR A 32 -21.02 -21.73 -0.11
N ARG A 33 -20.49 -21.28 -1.26
CA ARG A 33 -19.40 -21.96 -1.96
C ARG A 33 -18.15 -22.09 -1.11
N LEU A 34 -17.79 -21.05 -0.35
CA LEU A 34 -16.65 -21.10 0.57
C LEU A 34 -16.86 -22.13 1.69
N THR A 35 -18.07 -22.24 2.24
CA THR A 35 -18.35 -23.26 3.28
C THR A 35 -18.28 -24.71 2.78
N LEU A 36 -18.40 -24.91 1.46
CA LEU A 36 -18.29 -26.22 0.83
C LEU A 36 -16.92 -26.47 0.19
N SER A 37 -16.00 -25.50 0.32
CA SER A 37 -14.69 -25.59 -0.30
C SER A 37 -13.80 -26.55 0.49
N ASP A 38 -13.22 -27.53 -0.19
CA ASP A 38 -12.15 -28.39 0.34
C ASP A 38 -10.75 -27.83 -0.01
N ASP A 39 -10.68 -26.53 -0.31
CA ASP A 39 -9.45 -25.86 -0.70
C ASP A 39 -8.44 -25.88 0.46
N PRO A 40 -7.27 -26.54 0.30
CA PRO A 40 -6.24 -26.57 1.34
C PRO A 40 -5.61 -25.20 1.60
N GLU A 41 -5.80 -24.23 0.70
CA GLU A 41 -5.35 -22.83 0.87
C GLU A 41 -6.44 -21.94 1.51
N PHE A 42 -7.59 -22.51 1.89
CA PHE A 42 -8.63 -21.77 2.60
C PHE A 42 -8.12 -21.30 3.96
N MET A 43 -7.86 -20.00 4.05
CA MET A 43 -7.47 -19.35 5.31
C MET A 43 -8.69 -18.96 6.13
N ALA A 44 -8.58 -19.13 7.44
CA ALA A 44 -9.59 -18.63 8.35
C ALA A 44 -9.60 -17.09 8.34
N VAL A 45 -10.77 -16.48 8.55
CA VAL A 45 -10.90 -15.01 8.59
C VAL A 45 -9.93 -14.38 9.60
N SER A 46 -9.74 -15.02 10.76
CA SER A 46 -8.81 -14.56 11.79
C SER A 46 -7.34 -14.55 11.35
N GLU A 47 -6.95 -15.48 10.46
CA GLU A 47 -5.58 -15.52 9.94
C GLU A 47 -5.37 -14.38 8.95
N ILE A 48 -6.35 -14.13 8.08
CA ILE A 48 -6.33 -13.01 7.13
C ILE A 48 -6.29 -11.67 7.87
N GLU A 49 -7.08 -11.53 8.95
CA GLU A 49 -7.08 -10.34 9.80
C GLU A 49 -5.70 -10.12 10.45
N GLY A 50 -5.10 -11.17 11.01
CA GLY A 50 -3.76 -11.10 11.58
C GLY A 50 -2.69 -10.73 10.55
N ASP A 51 -2.75 -11.30 9.35
CA ASP A 51 -1.83 -10.94 8.26
C ASP A 51 -2.00 -9.48 7.81
N CYS A 52 -3.23 -8.98 7.79
CA CYS A 52 -3.52 -7.59 7.48
C CYS A 52 -2.96 -6.64 8.54
N GLU A 53 -3.08 -6.97 9.82
CA GLU A 53 -2.50 -6.19 10.93
C GLU A 53 -0.98 -6.17 10.84
N ASN A 54 -0.35 -7.35 10.68
CA ASN A 54 1.10 -7.48 10.51
C ASN A 54 1.61 -6.69 9.30
N LEU A 55 0.88 -6.73 8.18
CA LEU A 55 1.24 -5.98 6.98
C LEU A 55 1.11 -4.47 7.20
N ALA A 56 0.06 -4.02 7.90
CA ALA A 56 -0.12 -2.61 8.22
C ALA A 56 1.02 -2.07 9.09
N GLU A 57 1.43 -2.82 10.12
CA GLU A 57 2.58 -2.46 10.96
C GLU A 57 3.87 -2.34 10.14
N ARG A 58 4.17 -3.35 9.31
CA ARG A 58 5.36 -3.33 8.43
C ARG A 58 5.34 -2.17 7.44
N ILE A 59 4.18 -1.77 6.94
CA ILE A 59 4.05 -0.59 6.07
C ILE A 59 4.43 0.68 6.83
N ILE A 60 3.99 0.81 8.08
CA ILE A 60 4.32 1.97 8.92
C ILE A 60 5.82 2.04 9.19
N GLU A 61 6.43 0.91 9.58
CA GLU A 61 7.88 0.81 9.80
C GLU A 61 8.67 1.19 8.54
N ASN A 62 8.32 0.61 7.40
CA ASN A 62 8.99 0.90 6.13
C ASN A 62 8.87 2.37 5.72
N ARG A 63 7.71 3.01 5.97
CA ARG A 63 7.54 4.45 5.72
C ARG A 63 8.45 5.29 6.61
N PHE A 64 8.61 4.91 7.87
CA PHE A 64 9.49 5.61 8.78
C PHE A 64 10.96 5.51 8.33
N VAL A 65 11.40 4.31 7.98
CA VAL A 65 12.76 4.07 7.46
C VAL A 65 12.99 4.85 6.16
N LEU A 66 12.04 4.81 5.23
CA LEU A 66 12.13 5.53 3.96
C LEU A 66 12.25 7.04 4.17
N ASN A 67 11.46 7.60 5.09
CA ASN A 67 11.54 9.03 5.41
C ASN A 67 12.89 9.40 6.04
N GLY A 68 13.43 8.55 6.91
CA GLY A 68 14.77 8.73 7.48
C GLY A 68 15.85 8.76 6.40
N LEU A 69 15.88 7.75 5.54
CA LEU A 69 16.83 7.67 4.43
C LEU A 69 16.71 8.87 3.47
N ASN A 70 15.48 9.33 3.20
CA ASN A 70 15.26 10.49 2.35
C ASN A 70 15.78 11.79 3.00
N SER A 71 15.67 11.93 4.32
CA SER A 71 16.26 13.05 5.06
C SER A 71 17.78 13.03 4.98
N GLU A 72 18.40 11.88 5.23
CA GLU A 72 19.86 11.72 5.15
C GLU A 72 20.38 12.00 3.73
N LEU A 73 19.65 11.56 2.70
CA LEU A 73 20.00 11.83 1.31
C LEU A 73 19.93 13.33 0.98
N GLN A 74 18.92 14.03 1.52
CA GLN A 74 18.80 15.47 1.33
C GLN A 74 19.96 16.21 2.01
N GLU A 75 20.30 15.84 3.25
CA GLU A 75 21.45 16.43 3.94
C GLU A 75 22.76 16.22 3.18
N ALA A 76 22.99 15.01 2.66
CA ALA A 76 24.16 14.72 1.84
C ALA A 76 24.18 15.56 0.55
N SER A 77 23.02 15.74 -0.09
CA SER A 77 22.88 16.58 -1.28
C SER A 77 23.23 18.04 -0.97
N ASP A 78 22.72 18.59 0.14
CA ASP A 78 22.99 19.96 0.56
C ASP A 78 24.49 20.17 0.83
N VAL A 79 25.15 19.20 1.47
CA VAL A 79 26.60 19.23 1.69
C VAL A 79 27.38 19.21 0.37
N ILE A 80 26.96 18.37 -0.59
CA ILE A 80 27.58 18.31 -1.93
C ILE A 80 27.45 19.66 -2.63
N GLU A 81 26.30 20.32 -2.54
CA GLU A 81 26.08 21.65 -3.11
C GLU A 81 27.02 22.69 -2.49
N VAL A 82 27.14 22.71 -1.16
CA VAL A 82 28.07 23.61 -0.46
C VAL A 82 29.52 23.34 -0.87
N LEU A 83 29.94 22.08 -0.94
CA LEU A 83 31.29 21.73 -1.39
C LEU A 83 31.53 22.13 -2.85
N SER A 84 30.54 21.94 -3.72
CA SER A 84 30.63 22.33 -5.14
C SER A 84 30.76 23.84 -5.31
N THR A 85 29.99 24.62 -4.53
CA THR A 85 30.12 26.09 -4.53
C THR A 85 31.47 26.56 -3.97
N LEU A 86 32.04 25.85 -2.99
CA LEU A 86 33.37 26.16 -2.47
C LEU A 86 34.46 25.86 -3.51
N VAL A 87 34.40 24.70 -4.17
CA VAL A 87 35.35 24.31 -5.23
C VAL A 87 35.31 25.32 -6.38
N THR A 88 34.12 25.66 -6.88
CA THR A 88 33.99 26.64 -7.97
C THR A 88 34.48 28.04 -7.59
N LYS A 89 34.27 28.48 -6.34
CA LYS A 89 34.86 29.73 -5.85
C LYS A 89 36.38 29.67 -5.77
N LEU A 90 36.94 28.57 -5.29
CA LEU A 90 38.38 28.36 -5.26
C LEU A 90 38.96 28.36 -6.67
N GLU A 91 38.34 27.65 -7.63
CA GLU A 91 38.77 27.67 -9.03
C GLU A 91 38.66 29.05 -9.68
N GLY A 92 37.63 29.83 -9.34
CA GLY A 92 37.43 31.20 -9.84
C GLY A 92 38.37 32.24 -9.22
N GLU A 93 38.73 32.11 -7.94
CA GLU A 93 39.72 32.97 -7.27
C GLU A 93 41.15 32.60 -7.66
N ASN A 94 41.39 31.33 -7.95
CA ASN A 94 42.70 30.80 -8.31
C ASN A 94 42.92 30.91 -9.82
N GLY A 95 42.68 32.10 -10.39
CA GLY A 95 42.89 32.43 -11.80
C GLY A 95 44.31 32.07 -12.26
N ILE A 96 44.52 30.80 -12.58
CA ILE A 96 45.66 30.29 -13.30
C ILE A 96 45.18 30.25 -14.73
N GLU A 97 45.52 31.31 -15.45
CA GLU A 97 45.68 31.28 -16.90
C GLU A 97 46.58 30.08 -17.24
N THR A 98 45.98 28.91 -17.46
CA THR A 98 46.65 27.80 -18.12
C THR A 98 46.44 27.94 -19.61
N HIS A 99 46.96 29.02 -20.19
CA HIS A 99 47.11 29.12 -21.62
C HIS A 99 48.56 29.41 -22.01
N SER A 100 49.17 28.33 -22.53
CA SER A 100 50.13 28.33 -23.62
C SER A 100 51.58 28.66 -23.28
N THR A 101 52.31 27.67 -22.78
CA THR A 101 53.71 27.49 -23.21
C THR A 101 53.71 26.68 -24.50
N GLU A 102 53.79 27.40 -25.62
CA GLU A 102 54.09 26.84 -26.94
C GLU A 102 55.36 25.99 -26.87
N PHE A 103 55.22 24.71 -27.18
CA PHE A 103 56.35 23.83 -27.43
C PHE A 103 56.89 24.11 -28.83
N SER A 104 57.74 25.12 -28.96
CA SER A 104 58.68 25.23 -30.08
C SER A 104 60.07 24.87 -29.60
N SER A 105 60.55 23.69 -30.01
CA SER A 105 61.97 23.38 -30.04
C SER A 105 62.25 22.56 -31.29
N SER A 106 62.52 23.30 -32.37
CA SER A 106 63.27 22.84 -33.52
C SER A 106 64.66 22.36 -33.11
N GLY A 107 65.01 21.15 -33.54
CA GLY A 107 66.34 20.55 -33.55
C GLY A 107 66.39 19.46 -34.60
#